data_AF-A0A1X0R4F5-F1
#
_entry.id   AF-A0A1X0R4F5-F1
#
_cell.length_a   1.000
_cell.length_b   1.000
_cell.length_c   1.000
_cell.angle_alpha   90.00
_cell.angle_beta   90.00
_cell.angle_gamma   90.00
#
_symmetry.space_group_name_H-M   'P 1'
#
loop_
_entity.id
_entity.type
_entity.pdbx_description
1 polymer ?
#
loop_
_entity_poly.entity_id
_entity_poly.type
_entity_poly.pdbx_seq_one_letter_code
_entity_poly.pdbx_strand_id
1 'polypeptide(L)'
;MTSSSSVAAFELFTLPTQVDISGPFWTKLKENDYFVLQQAKTQKSGLMRSVLGTLQNVLDTKQSPYRILYKRLNGTNLQLAVAETEKKADIAWEWIDINIAPQLGSLDHDEREPFVVTKINSIVTRRGITKKKRVKTLNQHPFYCRLWNRRNIS
;
A
#
# COMPACT_ATOMS: atom_id res chain seq x y z
N MET A 1 -20.16 0.43 5.18
CA MET A 1 -19.11 -0.25 4.37
C MET A 1 -19.26 -1.75 4.54
N THR A 2 -19.33 -2.51 3.45
CA THR A 2 -19.40 -3.98 3.53
C THR A 2 -18.05 -4.54 3.99
N SER A 3 -18.07 -5.61 4.80
CA SER A 3 -16.86 -6.25 5.33
C SER A 3 -15.84 -6.62 4.25
N SER A 4 -16.32 -6.93 3.04
CA SER A 4 -15.47 -7.24 1.88
C SER A 4 -14.61 -6.06 1.40
N SER A 5 -15.12 -4.82 1.46
CA SER A 5 -14.36 -3.63 1.03
C SER A 5 -13.21 -3.32 2.00
N SER A 6 -13.47 -3.45 3.31
CA SER A 6 -12.43 -3.27 4.34
C SER A 6 -11.32 -4.31 4.21
N VAL A 7 -11.65 -5.57 3.94
CA VAL A 7 -10.64 -6.62 3.70
C VAL A 7 -9.80 -6.30 2.45
N ALA A 8 -10.42 -5.81 1.38
CA ALA A 8 -9.71 -5.40 0.18
C ALA A 8 -8.75 -4.23 0.44
N ALA A 9 -9.17 -3.22 1.20
CA ALA A 9 -8.31 -2.10 1.61
C ALA A 9 -7.09 -2.58 2.42
N PHE A 10 -7.29 -3.55 3.33
CA PHE A 10 -6.23 -4.06 4.19
C PHE A 10 -5.11 -4.77 3.43
N GLU A 11 -5.39 -5.31 2.25
CA GLU A 11 -4.38 -5.92 1.41
C GLU A 11 -3.46 -4.89 0.72
N LEU A 12 -3.83 -3.61 0.70
CA LEU A 12 -3.10 -2.54 0.01
C LEU A 12 -2.16 -1.75 0.93
N PHE A 13 -2.38 -1.81 2.25
CA PHE A 13 -1.52 -1.14 3.21
C PHE A 13 -0.14 -1.81 3.31
N THR A 14 0.89 -0.98 3.48
CA THR A 14 2.27 -1.38 3.73
C THR A 14 2.71 -0.86 5.09
N LEU A 15 3.84 -1.35 5.60
CA LEU A 15 4.44 -0.72 6.77
C LEU A 15 4.77 0.74 6.42
N PRO A 16 4.46 1.71 7.31
CA PRO A 16 4.77 3.11 7.09
C PRO A 16 6.25 3.27 6.75
N THR A 17 6.53 3.79 5.56
CA THR A 17 7.90 3.96 5.06
C THR A 17 8.13 5.43 4.72
N GLN A 18 9.23 6.01 5.18
CA GLN A 18 9.59 7.38 4.86
C GLN A 18 9.88 7.50 3.35
N VAL A 19 9.28 8.51 2.71
CA VAL A 19 9.47 8.76 1.28
C VAL A 19 9.60 10.25 0.99
N ASP A 20 10.56 10.58 0.13
CA ASP A 20 10.69 11.93 -0.40
C ASP A 20 9.62 12.20 -1.47
N ILE A 21 8.94 13.33 -1.31
CA ILE A 21 7.89 13.80 -2.24
C ILE A 21 8.52 14.50 -3.46
N SER A 22 9.78 14.93 -3.36
CA SER A 22 10.44 15.87 -4.29
C SER A 22 10.74 15.32 -5.69
N GLY A 23 10.35 14.08 -5.99
CA GLY A 23 10.51 13.54 -7.33
C GLY A 23 9.45 14.10 -8.29
N PRO A 24 9.80 14.71 -9.44
CA PRO A 24 8.86 15.21 -10.45
C PRO A 24 8.01 14.10 -11.14
N PHE A 25 8.07 12.88 -10.62
CA PHE A 25 7.52 11.63 -11.15
C PHE A 25 6.15 11.28 -10.60
N TRP A 26 5.59 12.08 -9.69
CA TRP A 26 4.29 11.81 -9.09
C TRP A 26 3.29 12.91 -9.42
N THR A 27 2.10 12.51 -9.85
CA THR A 27 0.93 13.37 -10.04
C THR A 27 -0.01 13.16 -8.88
N LYS A 28 -0.45 14.25 -8.22
CA LYS A 28 -1.46 14.18 -7.16
C LYS A 28 -2.84 13.93 -7.80
N LEU A 29 -3.54 12.90 -7.33
CA LEU A 29 -4.90 12.57 -7.77
C LEU A 29 -5.96 13.07 -6.79
N LYS A 30 -5.74 12.81 -5.49
CA LYS A 30 -6.63 13.22 -4.40
C LYS A 30 -5.80 13.72 -3.23
N GLU A 31 -6.36 14.65 -2.46
CA GLU A 31 -5.71 15.20 -1.28
C GLU A 31 -6.79 15.61 -0.26
N ASN A 32 -6.50 15.40 1.01
CA ASN A 32 -7.20 16.03 2.14
C ASN A 32 -6.15 16.64 3.07
N ASP A 33 -6.53 17.15 4.24
CA ASP A 33 -5.61 17.85 5.15
C ASP A 33 -4.42 17.00 5.59
N TYR A 34 -4.59 15.67 5.66
CA TYR A 34 -3.62 14.76 6.25
C TYR A 34 -2.98 13.80 5.23
N PHE A 35 -3.63 13.54 4.10
CA PHE A 35 -3.24 12.49 3.16
C PHE A 35 -3.22 12.98 1.72
N VAL A 36 -2.39 12.33 0.91
CA VAL A 36 -2.34 12.55 -0.54
C VAL A 36 -2.27 11.20 -1.26
N LEU A 37 -3.13 11.03 -2.27
CA LEU A 37 -3.06 9.94 -3.24
C LEU A 37 -2.30 10.43 -4.46
N GLN A 38 -1.27 9.68 -4.83
CA GLN A 38 -0.42 10.00 -5.97
C GLN A 38 -0.38 8.86 -6.97
N GLN A 39 -0.24 9.22 -8.25
CA GLN A 39 0.01 8.31 -9.37
C GLN A 39 1.39 8.59 -9.96
N ALA A 40 2.16 7.54 -10.23
CA ALA A 40 3.41 7.64 -10.96
C ALA A 40 3.13 8.13 -12.38
N LYS A 41 3.87 9.14 -12.85
CA LYS A 41 3.82 9.62 -14.23
C LYS A 41 4.34 8.52 -15.14
N THR A 42 3.42 7.79 -15.76
CA THR A 42 3.74 6.87 -16.85
C THR A 42 3.74 7.66 -18.16
N GLN A 43 4.68 7.40 -19.07
CA GLN A 43 4.82 8.08 -20.35
C GLN A 43 3.70 7.75 -21.37
N LYS A 44 2.44 7.68 -20.94
CA LYS A 44 1.29 7.37 -21.82
C LYS A 44 0.70 8.59 -22.52
N SER A 45 1.22 9.80 -22.28
CA SER A 45 0.83 10.99 -23.04
C SER A 45 2.01 11.44 -23.91
N GLY A 46 1.84 11.34 -25.24
CA GLY A 46 2.87 11.52 -26.28
C GLY A 46 3.45 12.93 -26.42
N LEU A 47 3.62 13.69 -25.33
CA LEU A 47 4.09 15.07 -25.35
C LEU A 47 5.11 15.39 -24.25
N MET A 48 6.01 14.47 -23.92
CA MET A 48 7.20 14.79 -23.10
C MET A 48 8.48 14.21 -23.73
N ARG A 49 8.70 14.51 -25.02
CA ARG A 49 9.87 14.01 -25.78
C ARG A 49 11.21 14.65 -25.39
N SER A 50 11.27 15.69 -24.55
CA SER A 50 12.48 16.53 -24.53
C SER A 50 13.25 16.70 -23.21
N VAL A 51 12.90 16.04 -22.09
CA VAL A 51 13.60 16.33 -20.80
C VAL A 51 13.94 15.11 -19.93
N LEU A 52 14.07 13.89 -20.47
CA LEU A 52 14.40 12.71 -19.65
C LEU A 52 15.36 11.72 -20.34
N GLY A 53 16.46 12.22 -20.90
CA GLY A 53 17.52 11.38 -21.51
C GLY A 53 18.27 10.44 -20.55
N THR A 54 17.99 10.50 -19.24
CA THR A 54 18.78 9.77 -18.23
C THR A 54 17.92 9.18 -17.10
N LEU A 55 16.62 8.97 -17.31
CA LEU A 55 15.71 8.48 -16.26
C LEU A 55 15.18 7.06 -16.49
N GLN A 56 15.76 6.33 -17.43
CA GLN A 56 15.31 4.99 -17.81
C GLN A 56 15.51 3.96 -16.69
N ASN A 57 16.52 4.12 -15.82
CA ASN A 57 16.86 3.10 -14.81
C ASN A 57 15.95 3.07 -13.57
N VAL A 58 15.24 4.16 -13.22
CA VAL A 58 14.38 4.19 -12.02
C VAL A 58 12.93 3.82 -12.34
N LEU A 59 12.45 4.11 -13.56
CA LEU A 59 11.10 3.78 -14.03
C LEU A 59 10.92 2.31 -14.45
N ASP A 60 12.01 1.56 -14.65
CA ASP A 60 11.98 0.13 -14.99
C ASP A 60 11.89 -0.77 -13.72
N THR A 61 11.89 -0.16 -12.54
CA THR A 61 11.56 -0.88 -11.30
C THR A 61 10.05 -1.01 -11.19
N LYS A 62 9.57 -2.21 -10.84
CA LYS A 62 8.16 -2.59 -10.63
C LYS A 62 7.49 -1.84 -9.45
N GLN A 63 7.68 -0.53 -9.34
CA GLN A 63 7.04 0.28 -8.32
C GLN A 63 5.55 0.38 -8.66
N SER A 64 4.71 0.08 -7.68
CA SER A 64 3.26 0.19 -7.83
C SER A 64 2.88 1.61 -8.28
N PRO A 65 2.10 1.78 -9.35
CA PRO A 65 1.82 3.06 -9.97
C PRO A 65 0.99 4.02 -9.09
N TYR A 66 0.39 3.54 -8.00
CA TYR A 66 -0.37 4.38 -7.07
C TYR A 66 0.15 4.22 -5.65
N ARG A 67 0.19 5.34 -4.91
CA ARG A 67 0.58 5.34 -3.50
C ARG A 67 -0.21 6.36 -2.69
N ILE A 68 -0.50 6.02 -1.43
CA ILE A 68 -1.12 6.94 -0.47
C ILE A 68 -0.08 7.33 0.57
N LEU A 69 0.06 8.63 0.79
CA LEU A 69 1.02 9.20 1.74
C LEU A 69 0.28 9.93 2.86
N TYR A 70 0.81 9.86 4.08
CA TYR A 70 0.51 10.76 5.18
C TYR A 70 1.47 11.96 5.13
N LYS A 71 0.89 13.16 5.23
CA LYS A 71 1.58 14.45 5.24
C LYS A 71 2.06 14.75 6.64
N ARG A 72 3.39 14.78 6.83
CA ARG A 72 3.99 15.24 8.08
C ARG A 72 4.19 16.75 8.01
N LEU A 73 3.99 17.46 9.13
CA LEU A 73 4.35 18.88 9.20
C LEU A 73 5.86 19.05 9.13
N ASN A 74 6.61 18.14 9.75
CA ASN A 74 8.06 18.15 9.78
C ASN A 74 8.62 16.86 9.16
N GLY A 75 9.49 17.00 8.16
CA GLY A 75 10.21 15.88 7.54
C GLY A 75 9.54 15.30 6.29
N THR A 76 9.99 14.10 5.90
CA THR A 76 9.56 13.39 4.68
C THR A 76 8.16 12.80 4.86
N ASN A 77 7.38 12.53 3.82
CA ASN A 77 6.05 11.92 4.04
C ASN A 77 6.16 10.43 4.39
N LEU A 78 5.09 9.86 4.95
CA LEU A 78 5.01 8.41 5.19
C LEU A 78 4.14 7.74 4.13
N GLN A 79 4.69 6.80 3.37
CA GLN A 79 3.92 5.93 2.49
C GLN A 79 3.19 4.88 3.31
N LEU A 80 1.87 4.84 3.17
CA LEU A 80 1.00 3.93 3.94
C LEU A 80 0.40 2.82 3.10
N ALA A 81 0.18 3.05 1.80
CA ALA A 81 -0.42 2.09 0.90
C ALA A 81 0.18 2.19 -0.50
N VAL A 82 0.14 1.08 -1.22
CA VAL A 82 0.49 1.01 -2.65
C VAL A 82 -0.57 0.21 -3.41
N ALA A 83 -0.80 0.57 -4.67
CA ALA A 83 -1.76 -0.12 -5.52
C ALA A 83 -1.33 -0.15 -6.99
N GLU A 84 -1.79 -1.18 -7.69
CA GLU A 84 -1.53 -1.39 -9.12
C GLU A 84 -2.54 -0.68 -10.03
N THR A 85 -3.73 -0.43 -9.52
CA THR A 85 -4.84 0.17 -10.27
C THR A 85 -5.46 1.29 -9.46
N GLU A 86 -6.02 2.28 -10.16
CA GLU A 86 -6.72 3.41 -9.55
C GLU A 86 -7.88 2.93 -8.68
N LYS A 87 -8.67 1.96 -9.18
CA LYS A 87 -9.77 1.35 -8.41
C LYS A 87 -9.31 0.75 -7.08
N LYS A 88 -8.15 0.08 -7.04
CA LYS A 88 -7.58 -0.44 -5.79
C LYS A 88 -7.15 0.73 -4.90
N ALA A 89 -6.46 1.72 -5.46
CA ALA A 89 -6.03 2.91 -4.72
C ALA A 89 -7.22 3.63 -4.05
N ASP A 90 -8.34 3.76 -4.76
CA ASP A 90 -9.56 4.37 -4.26
C ASP A 90 -10.17 3.61 -3.07
N ILE A 91 -10.15 2.28 -3.10
CA ILE A 91 -10.61 1.47 -1.97
C ILE A 91 -9.80 1.77 -0.70
N ALA A 92 -8.47 1.87 -0.82
CA ALA A 92 -7.62 2.23 0.31
C ALA A 92 -7.82 3.69 0.75
N TRP A 93 -8.01 4.60 -0.21
CA TRP A 93 -8.28 6.01 0.04
C TRP A 93 -9.57 6.21 0.83
N GLU A 94 -10.69 5.67 0.35
CA GLU A 94 -11.99 5.74 1.02
C GLU A 94 -11.92 5.15 2.43
N TRP A 95 -11.18 4.06 2.61
CA TRP A 95 -11.02 3.48 3.93
C TRP A 95 -10.29 4.42 4.89
N ILE A 96 -9.19 5.06 4.46
CA ILE A 96 -8.49 6.06 5.26
C ILE A 96 -9.39 7.26 5.57
N ASP A 97 -10.09 7.76 4.55
CA ASP A 97 -10.91 8.97 4.65
C ASP A 97 -12.08 8.78 5.63
N ILE A 98 -12.66 7.58 5.68
CA ILE A 98 -13.76 7.25 6.60
C ILE A 98 -13.25 6.88 8.00
N ASN A 99 -12.14 6.16 8.10
CA ASN A 99 -11.75 5.50 9.36
C ASN A 99 -10.59 6.18 10.09
N ILE A 100 -9.73 6.94 9.42
CA ILE A 100 -8.53 7.55 10.01
C ILE A 100 -8.65 9.06 10.01
N ALA A 101 -8.93 9.69 8.85
CA ALA A 101 -8.92 11.15 8.71
C ALA A 101 -9.78 11.91 9.75
N PRO A 102 -11.01 11.46 10.09
CA PRO A 102 -11.84 12.17 11.07
C PRO A 102 -11.26 12.16 12.48
N GLN A 103 -10.50 11.12 12.84
CA GLN A 103 -9.87 11.00 14.16
C GLN A 103 -8.66 11.93 14.30
N LEU A 104 -7.99 12.27 13.19
CA LEU A 104 -6.82 13.16 13.22
C LEU A 104 -7.20 14.61 13.59
N GLY A 105 -8.41 15.04 13.24
CA GLY A 105 -8.91 16.38 13.58
C GLY A 105 -9.11 16.60 15.07
N SER A 106 -9.38 15.54 15.84
CA SER A 106 -9.54 15.61 17.29
C SER A 106 -8.26 15.38 18.08
N LEU A 107 -7.17 14.99 17.41
CA LEU A 107 -5.88 14.71 18.06
C LEU A 107 -4.97 15.93 18.00
N ASP A 108 -4.16 16.05 19.06
CA ASP A 108 -3.05 17.00 19.08
C ASP A 108 -2.01 16.64 18.02
N HIS A 109 -1.24 17.64 17.58
CA HIS A 109 -0.37 17.49 16.43
C HIS A 109 0.66 16.37 16.59
N ASP A 110 1.26 16.26 17.78
CA ASP A 110 2.26 15.26 18.15
C ASP A 110 1.68 13.84 18.31
N GLU A 111 0.36 13.71 18.51
CA GLU A 111 -0.32 12.41 18.62
C GLU A 111 -0.74 11.82 17.27
N ARG A 112 -0.88 12.66 16.24
CA ARG A 112 -1.40 12.24 14.92
C ARG A 112 -0.51 11.21 14.23
N GLU A 113 0.80 11.44 14.16
CA GLU A 113 1.73 10.51 13.52
C GLU A 113 1.80 9.16 14.26
N PRO A 114 2.01 9.11 15.60
CA PRO A 114 1.95 7.87 16.37
C PRO A 114 0.64 7.10 16.17
N PHE A 115 -0.50 7.79 16.14
CA PHE A 115 -1.80 7.19 15.90
C PHE A 115 -1.86 6.52 14.51
N VAL A 116 -1.49 7.24 13.44
CA VAL A 116 -1.49 6.71 12.07
C VAL A 116 -0.56 5.50 11.96
N VAL A 117 0.68 5.63 12.44
CA VAL A 117 1.69 4.56 12.38
C VAL A 117 1.19 3.31 13.11
N THR A 118 0.67 3.47 14.33
CA THR A 118 0.14 2.36 15.13
C THR A 118 -1.04 1.69 14.44
N LYS A 119 -1.97 2.46 13.87
CA LYS A 119 -3.16 1.94 13.19
C LYS A 119 -2.78 1.12 11.96
N ILE A 120 -1.92 1.67 11.10
CA ILE A 120 -1.47 1.00 9.87
C ILE A 120 -0.65 -0.26 10.22
N ASN A 121 0.27 -0.18 11.20
CA ASN A 121 1.04 -1.34 11.65
C ASN A 121 0.15 -2.47 12.16
N SER A 122 -0.88 -2.16 12.94
CA SER A 122 -1.86 -3.14 13.42
C SER A 122 -2.57 -3.86 12.26
N ILE A 123 -2.98 -3.13 11.21
CA ILE A 123 -3.64 -3.71 10.03
C ILE A 123 -2.69 -4.66 9.29
N VAL A 124 -1.48 -4.19 8.97
CA VAL A 124 -0.49 -4.97 8.23
C VAL A 124 -0.07 -6.22 9.00
N THR A 125 0.10 -6.11 10.32
CA THR A 125 0.52 -7.21 11.20
C THR A 125 -0.56 -8.27 11.32
N ARG A 126 -1.82 -7.88 11.57
CA ARG A 126 -2.95 -8.82 11.67
C ARG A 126 -3.12 -9.63 10.39
N ARG A 127 -2.97 -9.00 9.22
CA ARG A 127 -2.97 -9.69 7.93
C ARG A 127 -1.85 -10.73 7.81
N GLY A 128 -0.63 -10.38 8.20
CA GLY A 128 0.53 -11.29 8.14
C GLY A 128 0.34 -12.54 9.01
N ILE A 129 -0.26 -12.38 10.20
CA ILE A 129 -0.60 -13.49 11.10
C ILE A 129 -1.64 -14.42 10.48
N THR A 130 -2.69 -13.87 9.85
CA THR A 130 -3.77 -14.66 9.23
C THR A 130 -3.26 -15.52 8.07
N LYS A 131 -2.35 -14.99 7.23
CA LYS A 131 -1.73 -15.78 6.13
C LYS A 131 -0.89 -16.94 6.68
N LYS A 132 -0.10 -16.71 7.73
CA LYS A 132 0.70 -17.78 8.38
C LYS A 132 -0.18 -18.87 8.99
N LYS A 133 -1.31 -18.51 9.62
CA LYS A 133 -2.26 -19.50 10.17
C LYS A 133 -2.87 -20.37 9.05
N ARG A 134 -3.33 -19.75 7.96
CA ARG A 134 -3.94 -20.48 6.82
C ARG A 134 -2.96 -21.44 6.15
N VAL A 135 -1.69 -21.05 5.97
CA VAL A 135 -0.64 -21.93 5.42
C VAL A 135 -0.37 -23.12 6.35
N LYS A 136 -0.32 -22.89 7.68
CA LYS A 136 -0.16 -23.97 8.65
C LYS A 136 -1.34 -24.95 8.63
N THR A 137 -2.58 -24.46 8.54
CA THR A 137 -3.77 -25.33 8.47
C THR A 137 -3.85 -26.11 7.16
N LEU A 138 -3.46 -25.52 6.03
CA LEU A 138 -3.45 -26.22 4.74
C LEU A 138 -2.42 -27.36 4.72
N ASN A 139 -1.25 -27.16 5.36
CA ASN A 139 -0.19 -28.17 5.46
C ASN A 139 -0.45 -29.24 6.53
N GLN A 140 -1.55 -29.16 7.28
CA GLN A 140 -1.88 -30.12 8.34
C GLN A 140 -3.10 -31.02 8.01
N HIS A 141 -3.67 -30.92 6.81
CA HIS A 141 -4.72 -31.86 6.39
C HIS A 141 -4.11 -33.22 5.99
N PRO A 142 -4.45 -34.34 6.65
CA PRO A 142 -3.81 -35.65 6.44
C PRO A 142 -4.02 -36.29 5.06
N PHE A 143 -4.76 -35.65 4.15
CA PHE A 143 -5.19 -36.25 2.89
C PHE A 143 -4.19 -36.09 1.72
N TYR A 144 -3.20 -35.20 1.82
CA TYR A 144 -2.27 -34.94 0.69
C TYR A 144 -0.92 -35.66 0.76
N CYS A 145 -0.60 -36.38 1.84
CA CYS A 145 0.71 -37.05 1.97
C CYS A 145 0.84 -38.39 1.23
N ARG A 146 -0.19 -38.88 0.50
CA ARG A 146 -0.17 -40.26 -0.02
C ARG A 146 0.04 -40.44 -1.53
N LEU A 147 0.35 -39.38 -2.30
CA LEU A 147 0.51 -39.47 -3.76
C LEU A 147 1.91 -39.13 -4.32
N TRP A 148 2.90 -38.87 -3.47
CA TRP A 148 4.25 -38.47 -3.93
C TRP A 148 5.36 -39.46 -3.57
N ASN A 149 5.08 -40.77 -3.61
CA ASN A 149 6.16 -41.77 -3.47
C ASN A 149 5.90 -43.07 -4.24
N ARG A 150 5.63 -42.97 -5.55
CA ARG A 150 5.55 -44.15 -6.45
C ARG A 150 5.98 -43.86 -7.90
N ARG A 151 7.00 -43.00 -8.08
CA ARG A 151 7.75 -42.88 -9.35
C ARG A 151 9.23 -42.78 -9.06
N ASN A 152 9.80 -43.86 -8.56
CA ASN A 152 11.22 -44.21 -8.68
C ASN A 152 11.35 -45.68 -8.24
N ILE A 153 10.84 -46.56 -9.10
CA ILE A 153 11.20 -47.97 -9.12
C ILE A 153 11.90 -48.12 -10.48
N SER A 154 13.21 -48.36 -10.44
CA SER A 154 13.95 -49.02 -11.50
C SER A 154 14.19 -50.46 -11.07
#